data_AF-A0A9D1TT23-F1
#
_entry.id   AF-A0A9D1TT23-F1
#
_cell.length_a   1.000
_cell.length_b   1.000
_cell.length_c   1.000
_cell.angle_alpha   90.00
_cell.angle_beta   90.00
_cell.angle_gamma   90.00
#
_symmetry.space_group_name_H-M   'P 1'
#
loop_
_entity.id
_entity.type
_entity.pdbx_description
1 polymer ?
#
loop_
_entity_poly.entity_id
_entity_poly.type
_entity_poly.pdbx_seq_one_letter_code
_entity_poly.pdbx_strand_id
1 'polypeptide(L)'
;MASERSLQSWLTYLEAIHPLSMDFKLARIIQVYERLNLTPIAPLVITVAGTNGKGSTSTTIANLYKAHDFKVGLFTSPHINRFNERIRINLEEVSDAELIEAFTAIETAREEITLTYFEFATLAAFYLFRKNSVDVAVLEVGLGGRLDSTNIADAQIAVITPISIDHTAQLGNTITAIAGEKAGI
;
A
#
# COMPACT_ATOMS: atom_id res chain seq x y z
N MET A 1 -5.78 -26.39 0.74
CA MET A 1 -5.27 -26.43 2.13
C MET A 1 -4.44 -25.17 2.38
N ALA A 2 -5.10 -24.01 2.54
CA ALA A 2 -4.42 -22.73 2.77
C ALA A 2 -4.33 -22.36 4.27
N SER A 3 -4.91 -23.18 5.17
CA SER A 3 -5.21 -22.80 6.55
C SER A 3 -4.11 -23.06 7.59
N GLU A 4 -2.85 -23.31 7.20
CA GLU A 4 -1.76 -23.60 8.16
C GLU A 4 -0.42 -22.90 7.85
N ARG A 5 -0.38 -21.91 6.95
CA ARG A 5 0.86 -21.19 6.67
C ARG A 5 1.10 -20.12 7.74
N SER A 6 2.30 -20.11 8.35
CA SER A 6 2.77 -18.98 9.15
C SER A 6 2.94 -17.73 8.30
N LEU A 7 2.96 -16.54 8.92
CA LEU A 7 3.21 -15.29 8.19
C LEU A 7 4.54 -15.36 7.43
N GLN A 8 5.60 -15.88 8.04
CA GLN A 8 6.89 -16.04 7.38
C GLN A 8 6.81 -16.92 6.12
N SER A 9 6.03 -18.01 6.16
CA SER A 9 5.81 -18.86 4.98
C SER A 9 5.07 -18.12 3.86
N TRP A 10 4.11 -17.27 4.22
CA TRP A 10 3.46 -16.38 3.24
C TRP A 10 4.45 -15.41 2.63
N LEU A 11 5.26 -14.73 3.43
CA LEU A 11 6.22 -13.74 2.92
C LEU A 11 7.22 -14.37 1.94
N THR A 12 7.80 -15.54 2.27
CA THR A 12 8.67 -16.29 1.35
C THR A 12 7.97 -16.69 0.07
N TYR A 13 6.69 -17.08 0.15
CA TYR A 13 5.88 -17.38 -1.03
C TYR A 13 5.66 -16.12 -1.90
N LEU A 14 5.29 -14.99 -1.30
CA LEU A 14 5.04 -13.73 -2.01
C LEU A 14 6.30 -13.18 -2.71
N GLU A 15 7.48 -13.44 -2.16
CA GLU A 15 8.76 -13.09 -2.78
C GLU A 15 9.06 -13.94 -4.04
N ALA A 16 8.52 -15.16 -4.12
CA ALA A 16 8.84 -16.12 -5.20
C ALA A 16 7.84 -16.11 -6.37
N ILE A 17 6.62 -15.61 -6.18
CA ILE A 17 5.52 -15.80 -7.13
C ILE A 17 5.54 -14.86 -8.34
N HIS A 18 6.30 -13.77 -8.28
CA HIS A 18 6.40 -12.80 -9.36
C HIS A 18 7.83 -12.69 -9.86
N PRO A 19 8.08 -12.80 -11.19
CA PRO A 19 9.43 -12.78 -11.75
C PRO A 19 10.13 -11.43 -11.59
N LEU A 20 9.36 -10.35 -11.38
CA LEU A 20 9.86 -9.01 -11.12
C LEU A 20 9.53 -8.58 -9.70
N SER A 21 10.48 -7.95 -9.03
CA SER A 21 10.25 -7.30 -7.74
C SER A 21 9.34 -6.06 -7.86
N MET A 22 9.30 -5.43 -9.03
CA MET A 22 8.42 -4.30 -9.37
C MET A 22 7.91 -4.42 -10.82
N ASP A 23 6.61 -4.20 -11.02
CA ASP A 23 5.96 -4.14 -12.33
C ASP A 23 4.99 -2.94 -12.35
N PHE A 24 5.31 -1.93 -13.15
CA PHE A 24 4.60 -0.65 -13.22
C PHE A 24 3.35 -0.74 -14.11
N LYS A 25 2.47 -1.68 -13.79
CA LYS A 25 1.22 -1.92 -14.51
C LYS A 25 0.07 -2.13 -13.55
N LEU A 26 -0.78 -1.11 -13.41
CA LEU A 26 -1.94 -1.15 -12.50
C LEU A 26 -3.03 -2.14 -12.91
N ALA A 27 -3.09 -2.54 -14.19
CA ALA A 27 -4.19 -3.35 -14.72
C ALA A 27 -4.39 -4.70 -14.00
N ARG A 28 -3.32 -5.32 -13.47
CA ARG A 28 -3.40 -6.60 -12.75
C ARG A 28 -3.98 -6.42 -11.36
N ILE A 29 -3.39 -5.51 -10.58
CA ILE A 29 -3.87 -5.22 -9.22
C ILE A 29 -5.30 -4.65 -9.22
N ILE A 30 -5.68 -3.82 -10.21
CA ILE A 30 -7.05 -3.29 -10.34
C ILE A 30 -8.08 -4.43 -10.45
N GLN A 31 -7.81 -5.43 -11.28
CA GLN A 31 -8.73 -6.57 -11.43
C GLN A 31 -8.93 -7.32 -10.10
N VAL A 32 -7.86 -7.52 -9.32
CA VAL A 32 -7.97 -8.19 -8.02
C VAL A 32 -8.66 -7.30 -6.99
N TYR A 33 -8.38 -5.99 -7.01
CA TYR A 33 -9.05 -4.98 -6.18
C TYR A 33 -10.57 -4.95 -6.40
N GLU A 34 -11.00 -5.00 -7.67
CA GLU A 34 -12.41 -5.08 -8.06
C GLU A 34 -13.06 -6.39 -7.60
N ARG A 35 -12.39 -7.54 -7.79
CA ARG A 35 -12.88 -8.85 -7.34
C ARG A 35 -13.06 -8.94 -5.83
N LEU A 36 -12.18 -8.28 -5.08
CA LEU A 36 -12.27 -8.18 -3.61
C LEU A 36 -13.34 -7.16 -3.15
N ASN A 37 -13.94 -6.41 -4.08
CA ASN A 37 -14.94 -5.38 -3.82
C ASN A 37 -14.48 -4.40 -2.73
N LEU A 38 -13.30 -3.80 -2.93
CA LEU A 38 -12.65 -2.95 -1.94
C LEU A 38 -12.95 -1.44 -2.07
N THR A 39 -13.75 -1.02 -3.06
CA THR A 39 -14.09 0.40 -3.30
C THR A 39 -15.34 0.87 -2.53
N PRO A 40 -15.30 1.98 -1.77
CA PRO A 40 -14.10 2.68 -1.30
C PRO A 40 -13.40 1.92 -0.16
N ILE A 41 -12.09 2.15 0.03
CA ILE A 41 -11.32 1.54 1.14
C ILE A 41 -11.56 2.25 2.48
N ALA A 42 -11.91 3.53 2.42
CA ALA A 42 -12.26 4.41 3.52
C ALA A 42 -13.07 5.61 2.98
N PRO A 43 -13.87 6.30 3.81
CA PRO A 43 -14.52 7.56 3.42
C PRO A 43 -13.54 8.66 2.99
N LEU A 44 -12.38 8.75 3.65
CA LEU A 44 -11.31 9.68 3.31
C LEU A 44 -10.01 8.91 3.03
N VAL A 45 -9.41 9.13 1.86
CA VAL A 45 -8.14 8.57 1.43
C VAL A 45 -7.16 9.72 1.17
N ILE A 46 -5.98 9.61 1.78
CA ILE A 46 -4.90 10.57 1.68
C ILE A 46 -3.67 9.83 1.16
N THR A 47 -3.17 10.20 -0.02
CA THR A 47 -2.00 9.57 -0.64
C THR A 47 -0.79 10.49 -0.52
N VAL A 48 0.35 9.94 -0.09
CA VAL A 48 1.58 10.69 0.19
C VAL A 48 2.71 10.17 -0.70
N ALA A 49 3.05 10.95 -1.73
CA ALA A 49 4.21 10.76 -2.59
C ALA A 49 5.37 11.68 -2.19
N GLY A 50 6.52 11.48 -2.84
CA GLY A 50 7.74 12.28 -2.65
C GLY A 50 9.00 11.44 -2.68
N THR A 51 10.16 12.08 -2.68
CA THR A 51 11.44 11.36 -2.61
C THR A 51 11.75 11.01 -1.16
N ASN A 52 11.72 12.01 -0.26
CA ASN A 52 11.99 11.84 1.17
C ASN A 52 10.85 12.38 2.03
N GLY A 53 10.69 11.85 3.25
CA GLY A 53 9.72 12.35 4.23
C GLY A 53 8.30 11.83 4.07
N LYS A 54 8.06 10.87 3.17
CA LYS A 54 6.76 10.22 2.98
C LYS A 54 6.26 9.53 4.26
N GLY A 55 7.04 8.59 4.80
CA GLY A 55 6.70 7.88 6.03
C GLY A 55 6.45 8.81 7.22
N SER A 56 7.33 9.77 7.49
CA SER A 56 7.14 10.73 8.59
C SER A 56 5.88 11.59 8.41
N THR A 57 5.63 12.08 7.19
CA THR A 57 4.42 12.85 6.87
C THR A 57 3.16 12.01 7.05
N SER A 58 3.17 10.77 6.53
CA SER A 58 2.05 9.82 6.64
C SER A 58 1.73 9.51 8.10
N THR A 59 2.76 9.24 8.91
CA THR A 59 2.62 9.02 10.35
C THR A 59 2.10 10.27 11.07
N THR A 60 2.57 11.47 10.74
CA THR A 60 2.06 12.70 11.33
C THR A 60 0.58 12.92 11.01
N ILE A 61 0.17 12.73 9.75
CA ILE A 61 -1.24 12.82 9.34
C ILE A 61 -2.08 11.80 10.11
N ALA A 62 -1.62 10.55 10.19
CA ALA A 62 -2.36 9.51 10.91
C ALA A 62 -2.52 9.82 12.40
N ASN A 63 -1.47 10.34 13.06
CA ASN A 63 -1.53 10.78 14.45
C ASN A 63 -2.51 11.95 14.65
N LEU A 64 -2.54 12.91 13.73
CA LEU A 64 -3.48 14.04 13.79
C LEU A 64 -4.92 13.54 13.75
N TYR A 65 -5.30 12.74 12.75
CA TYR A 65 -6.66 12.21 12.66
C TYR A 65 -7.02 11.32 13.86
N LYS A 66 -6.08 10.50 14.34
CA LYS A 66 -6.28 9.66 15.52
C LYS A 66 -6.53 10.50 16.79
N ALA A 67 -5.85 11.62 16.94
CA ALA A 67 -6.03 12.56 18.05
C ALA A 67 -7.38 13.32 17.98
N HIS A 68 -8.02 13.32 16.82
CA HIS A 68 -9.39 13.83 16.60
C HIS A 68 -10.43 12.69 16.58
N ASP A 69 -10.13 11.56 17.22
CA ASP A 69 -11.02 10.41 17.42
C ASP A 69 -11.50 9.68 16.14
N PHE A 70 -10.89 9.96 14.98
CA PHE A 70 -11.11 9.16 13.78
C PHE A 70 -10.43 7.79 13.91
N LYS A 71 -11.06 6.77 13.33
CA LYS A 71 -10.44 5.46 13.12
C LYS A 71 -9.53 5.54 11.88
N VAL A 72 -8.23 5.37 12.07
CA VAL A 72 -7.24 5.62 11.00
C VAL A 72 -6.57 4.33 10.57
N GLY A 73 -6.54 4.07 9.26
CA GLY A 73 -5.64 3.12 8.62
C GLY A 73 -4.38 3.82 8.11
N LEU A 74 -3.20 3.27 8.39
CA LEU A 74 -1.93 3.79 7.91
C LEU A 74 -1.17 2.69 7.17
N PHE A 75 -0.81 2.95 5.91
CA PHE A 75 0.03 2.08 5.10
C PHE A 75 1.37 2.75 4.83
N THR A 76 2.47 2.10 5.24
CA THR A 76 3.84 2.61 5.10
C THR A 76 4.80 1.58 4.52
N SER A 77 5.88 2.04 3.88
CA SER A 77 6.92 1.15 3.36
C SER A 77 8.30 1.81 3.23
N PRO A 78 9.41 1.06 3.31
CA PRO A 78 9.49 -0.35 3.73
C PRO A 78 9.22 -0.51 5.24
N HIS A 79 9.29 -1.74 5.76
CA HIS A 79 9.38 -1.99 7.20
C HIS A 79 10.85 -2.10 7.64
N ILE A 80 11.10 -1.96 8.94
CA ILE A 80 12.42 -2.06 9.55
C ILE A 80 12.71 -3.47 10.04
N ASN A 81 11.82 -4.07 10.82
CA ASN A 81 12.04 -5.37 11.46
C ASN A 81 11.01 -6.43 11.01
N ARG A 82 9.72 -6.09 10.95
CA ARG A 82 8.66 -7.03 10.61
C ARG A 82 7.62 -6.45 9.66
N PHE A 83 7.01 -7.31 8.86
CA PHE A 83 6.02 -6.90 7.85
C PHE A 83 4.84 -6.11 8.43
N ASN A 84 4.40 -6.45 9.63
CA ASN A 84 3.27 -5.84 10.33
C ASN A 84 3.40 -4.32 10.46
N GLU A 85 4.62 -3.80 10.54
CA GLU A 85 4.91 -2.35 10.59
C GLU A 85 4.33 -1.60 9.38
N ARG A 86 4.13 -2.29 8.24
CA ARG A 86 3.59 -1.69 7.03
C ARG A 86 2.13 -1.27 7.18
N ILE A 87 1.35 -1.93 8.05
CA ILE A 87 -0.10 -1.73 8.14
C ILE A 87 -0.48 -1.50 9.60
N ARG A 88 -1.02 -0.32 9.90
CA ARG A 88 -1.50 0.02 11.23
C ARG A 88 -2.97 0.43 11.22
N ILE A 89 -3.71 0.02 12.23
CA ILE A 89 -5.06 0.50 12.53
C ILE A 89 -4.98 1.23 13.86
N ASN A 90 -5.40 2.51 13.90
CA ASN A 90 -5.28 3.37 15.07
C ASN A 90 -3.85 3.42 15.65
N LEU A 91 -2.85 3.44 14.77
CA LEU A 91 -1.41 3.43 15.09
C LEU A 91 -0.88 2.14 15.72
N GLU A 92 -1.72 1.12 15.86
CA GLU A 92 -1.31 -0.22 16.30
C GLU A 92 -1.08 -1.12 15.09
N GLU A 93 -0.01 -1.91 15.13
CA GLU A 93 0.32 -2.87 14.06
C GLU A 93 -0.71 -3.99 14.00
N VAL A 94 -1.11 -4.36 12.79
CA VAL A 94 -2.00 -5.50 12.58
C VAL A 94 -1.29 -6.80 12.97
N SER A 95 -2.06 -7.78 13.44
CA SER A 95 -1.53 -9.09 13.84
C SER A 95 -1.18 -9.98 12.64
N ASP A 96 -0.36 -10.99 12.88
CA ASP A 96 -0.06 -12.02 11.87
C ASP A 96 -1.32 -12.71 11.37
N ALA A 97 -2.29 -12.94 12.26
CA ALA A 97 -3.55 -13.57 11.91
C ALA A 97 -4.37 -12.71 10.93
N GLU A 98 -4.44 -11.40 11.16
CA GLU A 98 -5.10 -10.46 10.25
C GLU A 98 -4.40 -10.40 8.88
N LEU A 99 -3.07 -10.41 8.86
CA LEU A 99 -2.30 -10.45 7.61
C LEU A 99 -2.52 -11.74 6.82
N ILE A 100 -2.48 -12.89 7.49
CA ILE A 100 -2.70 -14.20 6.87
C ILE A 100 -4.12 -14.30 6.30
N GLU A 101 -5.10 -13.76 7.01
CA GLU A 101 -6.48 -13.69 6.52
C GLU A 101 -6.56 -12.84 5.24
N ALA A 102 -5.99 -11.62 5.26
CA ALA A 102 -5.96 -10.75 4.09
C ALA A 102 -5.25 -11.42 2.90
N PHE A 103 -4.08 -12.03 3.13
CA PHE A 103 -3.34 -12.75 2.09
C PHE A 103 -4.12 -13.93 1.51
N THR A 104 -4.85 -14.67 2.36
CA THR A 104 -5.70 -15.77 1.91
C THR A 104 -6.85 -15.27 1.03
N ALA A 105 -7.49 -14.15 1.41
CA ALA A 105 -8.53 -13.53 0.62
C ALA A 105 -8.01 -13.06 -0.75
N ILE A 106 -6.85 -12.41 -0.78
CA ILE A 106 -6.20 -11.95 -2.02
C ILE A 106 -5.78 -13.12 -2.90
N GLU A 107 -5.18 -14.16 -2.31
CA GLU A 107 -4.78 -15.39 -3.02
C GLU A 107 -5.97 -16.06 -3.69
N THR A 108 -7.11 -16.09 -3.01
CA THR A 108 -8.35 -16.64 -3.57
C THR A 108 -8.86 -15.76 -4.71
N ALA A 109 -8.87 -14.44 -4.54
CA ALA A 109 -9.43 -13.50 -5.51
C ALA A 109 -8.57 -13.33 -6.77
N ARG A 110 -7.24 -13.44 -6.65
CA ARG A 110 -6.32 -13.21 -7.78
C ARG A 110 -6.35 -14.34 -8.81
N GLU A 111 -6.71 -15.56 -8.40
CA GLU A 111 -6.67 -16.75 -9.27
C GLU A 111 -5.30 -16.87 -10.00
N GLU A 112 -5.30 -16.82 -11.33
CA GLU A 112 -4.10 -16.91 -12.16
C GLU A 112 -3.38 -15.56 -12.33
N ILE A 113 -3.97 -14.44 -11.88
CA ILE A 113 -3.34 -13.13 -11.94
C ILE A 113 -2.14 -13.13 -11.00
N THR A 114 -0.96 -12.88 -11.56
CA THR A 114 0.25 -12.68 -10.79
C THR A 114 0.24 -11.29 -10.17
N LEU A 115 0.75 -11.16 -8.95
CA LEU A 115 0.92 -9.90 -8.24
C LEU A 115 2.34 -9.86 -7.66
N THR A 116 2.97 -8.70 -7.70
CA THR A 116 4.21 -8.42 -7.00
C THR A 116 4.00 -8.42 -5.48
N TYR A 117 5.09 -8.53 -4.73
CA TYR A 117 5.08 -8.41 -3.27
C TYR A 117 4.41 -7.10 -2.81
N PHE A 118 4.70 -5.99 -3.48
CA PHE A 118 4.14 -4.68 -3.12
C PHE A 118 2.66 -4.55 -3.46
N GLU A 119 2.22 -5.12 -4.59
CA GLU A 119 0.79 -5.20 -4.93
C GLU A 119 0.01 -6.01 -3.88
N PHE A 120 0.57 -7.14 -3.42
CA PHE A 120 -0.01 -7.92 -2.31
C PHE A 120 -0.09 -7.12 -1.00
N ALA A 121 0.98 -6.43 -0.62
CA ALA A 121 1.00 -5.61 0.58
C ALA A 121 -0.04 -4.48 0.52
N THR A 122 -0.20 -3.86 -0.65
CA THR A 122 -1.17 -2.79 -0.88
C THR A 122 -2.61 -3.31 -0.75
N LEU A 123 -2.94 -4.41 -1.43
CA LEU A 123 -4.27 -5.03 -1.32
C LEU A 123 -4.56 -5.50 0.11
N ALA A 124 -3.56 -5.98 0.85
CA ALA A 124 -3.74 -6.38 2.24
C ALA A 124 -4.07 -5.19 3.14
N ALA A 125 -3.40 -4.05 2.94
CA ALA A 125 -3.74 -2.81 3.63
C ALA A 125 -5.19 -2.38 3.34
N PHE A 126 -5.59 -2.38 2.07
CA PHE A 126 -6.93 -1.99 1.65
C PHE A 126 -8.01 -2.92 2.19
N TYR A 127 -7.77 -4.23 2.14
CA TYR A 127 -8.64 -5.24 2.73
C TYR A 127 -8.83 -4.98 4.23
N LEU A 128 -7.74 -4.76 4.97
CA LEU A 128 -7.79 -4.55 6.41
C LEU A 128 -8.42 -3.21 6.79
N PHE A 129 -8.20 -2.15 6.02
CA PHE A 129 -8.85 -0.84 6.21
C PHE A 129 -10.36 -0.93 6.04
N ARG A 130 -10.82 -1.55 4.95
CA ARG A 130 -12.25 -1.74 4.69
C ARG A 130 -12.89 -2.66 5.73
N LYS A 131 -12.25 -3.80 6.03
CA LYS A 131 -12.73 -4.74 7.06
C LYS A 131 -12.87 -4.07 8.42
N ASN A 132 -11.93 -3.20 8.77
CA ASN A 132 -11.97 -2.44 10.02
C ASN A 132 -12.85 -1.19 9.95
N SER A 133 -13.44 -0.85 8.80
CA SER A 133 -14.24 0.37 8.62
C SER A 133 -13.51 1.62 9.13
N VAL A 134 -12.26 1.81 8.69
CA VAL A 134 -11.51 3.03 9.03
C VAL A 134 -12.18 4.25 8.39
N ASP A 135 -12.19 5.37 9.11
CA ASP A 135 -12.72 6.65 8.62
C ASP A 135 -11.73 7.31 7.66
N VAL A 136 -10.43 7.14 7.91
CA VAL A 136 -9.34 7.75 7.14
C VAL A 136 -8.28 6.70 6.80
N ALA A 137 -7.94 6.56 5.54
CA ALA A 137 -6.79 5.77 5.07
C ALA A 137 -5.66 6.71 4.61
N VAL A 138 -4.49 6.57 5.22
CA VAL A 138 -3.28 7.30 4.84
C VAL A 138 -2.32 6.34 4.15
N LEU A 139 -2.01 6.61 2.88
CA LEU A 139 -1.25 5.74 2.00
C LEU A 139 0.10 6.37 1.66
N GLU A 140 1.19 5.78 2.13
CA GLU A 140 2.52 6.10 1.60
C GLU A 140 2.73 5.38 0.26
N VAL A 141 3.04 6.15 -0.77
CA VAL A 141 3.45 5.63 -2.09
C VAL A 141 4.77 4.89 -1.97
N GLY A 142 4.84 3.69 -2.55
CA GLY A 142 6.08 2.91 -2.59
C GLY A 142 7.13 3.55 -3.48
N LEU A 143 6.83 3.73 -4.76
CA LEU A 143 7.74 4.32 -5.73
C LEU A 143 7.02 5.14 -6.81
N GLY A 144 7.54 6.34 -7.07
CA GLY A 144 6.95 7.24 -8.07
C GLY A 144 5.63 7.82 -7.58
N GLY A 145 4.52 7.35 -8.17
CA GLY A 145 3.16 7.80 -7.91
C GLY A 145 2.19 7.24 -8.95
N ARG A 146 2.28 7.74 -10.19
CA ARG A 146 1.38 7.42 -11.33
C ARG A 146 1.10 5.93 -11.53
N LEU A 147 2.13 5.08 -11.39
CA LEU A 147 2.05 3.64 -11.61
C LEU A 147 2.29 2.83 -10.32
N ASP A 148 2.23 3.48 -9.16
CA ASP A 148 2.34 2.81 -7.87
C ASP A 148 1.03 2.09 -7.52
N SER A 149 1.13 0.92 -6.89
CA SER A 149 -0.03 0.13 -6.48
C SER A 149 -1.02 0.89 -5.62
N THR A 150 -0.55 1.85 -4.80
CA THR A 150 -1.43 2.68 -3.95
C THR A 150 -2.34 3.60 -4.77
N ASN A 151 -1.95 3.91 -6.01
CA ASN A 151 -2.66 4.82 -6.90
C ASN A 151 -3.93 4.24 -7.53
N ILE A 152 -4.30 3.00 -7.18
CA ILE A 152 -5.60 2.44 -7.56
C ILE A 152 -6.73 2.90 -6.63
N ALA A 153 -6.39 3.51 -5.49
CA ALA A 153 -7.36 4.12 -4.59
C ALA A 153 -7.46 5.61 -4.88
N ASP A 154 -8.65 6.07 -5.30
CA ASP A 154 -8.90 7.49 -5.55
C ASP A 154 -8.74 8.30 -4.26
N ALA A 155 -7.70 9.14 -4.22
CA ALA A 155 -7.42 10.00 -3.08
C ALA A 155 -8.23 11.29 -3.13
N GLN A 156 -8.81 11.69 -2.00
CA GLN A 156 -9.40 13.03 -1.87
C GLN A 156 -8.32 14.08 -1.54
N ILE A 157 -7.18 13.66 -0.99
CA ILE A 157 -6.03 14.53 -0.71
C ILE A 157 -4.75 13.85 -1.20
N ALA A 158 -4.07 14.49 -2.15
CA ALA A 158 -2.74 14.11 -2.59
C ALA A 158 -1.68 15.02 -1.93
N VAL A 159 -0.63 14.43 -1.39
CA VAL A 159 0.48 15.12 -0.74
C VAL A 159 1.78 14.76 -1.45
N ILE A 160 2.54 15.77 -1.88
CA ILE A 160 3.88 15.59 -2.44
C ILE A 160 4.89 16.20 -1.47
N THR A 161 5.63 15.32 -0.80
CA THR A 161 6.81 15.66 0.01
C THR A 161 8.01 15.96 -0.90
N PRO A 162 9.15 16.48 -0.39
CA PRO A 162 10.25 16.98 -1.23
C PRO A 162 10.68 16.06 -2.36
N ILE A 163 10.98 16.66 -3.52
CA ILE A 163 11.41 15.97 -4.73
C ILE A 163 12.92 16.14 -4.90
N SER A 164 13.62 15.02 -5.07
CA SER A 164 15.04 14.98 -5.42
C SER A 164 15.32 13.85 -6.42
N ILE A 165 16.51 13.90 -7.05
CA ILE A 165 16.98 12.85 -7.95
C ILE A 165 17.15 11.55 -7.15
N ASP A 166 16.35 10.56 -7.51
CA ASP A 166 16.38 9.20 -6.95
C ASP A 166 15.63 8.25 -7.91
N HIS A 167 15.93 6.95 -7.84
CA HIS A 167 15.30 5.89 -8.66
C HIS A 167 15.22 6.24 -10.16
N THR A 168 16.31 6.78 -10.72
CA THR A 168 16.29 7.37 -12.07
C THR A 168 16.04 6.36 -13.18
N ALA A 169 16.34 5.08 -12.95
CA ALA A 169 16.04 3.99 -13.88
C ALA A 169 14.53 3.81 -14.11
N GLN A 170 13.70 4.15 -13.12
CA GLN A 170 12.25 4.03 -13.18
C GLN A 170 11.56 5.39 -13.41
N LEU A 171 12.08 6.45 -12.79
CA LEU A 171 11.40 7.75 -12.71
C LEU A 171 11.97 8.81 -13.67
N GLY A 172 13.07 8.50 -14.35
CA GLY A 172 13.78 9.40 -15.25
C GLY A 172 14.93 10.15 -14.58
N ASN A 173 15.75 10.82 -15.41
CA ASN A 173 17.03 11.40 -14.99
C ASN A 173 16.95 12.89 -14.59
N THR A 174 15.75 13.47 -14.50
CA THR A 174 15.56 14.89 -14.19
C THR A 174 14.51 15.09 -13.10
N ILE A 175 14.64 16.19 -12.36
CA ILE A 175 13.63 16.57 -11.34
C ILE A 175 12.25 16.67 -11.97
N THR A 176 12.13 17.23 -13.17
CA THR A 176 10.85 17.36 -13.88
C THR A 176 10.23 16.01 -14.21
N ALA A 177 11.03 15.03 -14.67
CA ALA A 177 10.52 13.68 -14.95
C ALA A 177 10.03 13.00 -13.66
N ILE A 178 10.83 13.07 -12.59
CA ILE A 178 10.48 12.50 -11.28
C ILE A 178 9.23 13.16 -10.70
N ALA A 179 9.12 14.49 -10.83
CA ALA A 179 7.94 15.24 -10.41
C ALA A 179 6.69 14.83 -11.20
N GLY A 180 6.82 14.60 -12.51
CA GLY A 180 5.72 14.12 -13.35
C GLY A 180 5.19 12.77 -12.90
N GLU A 181 6.06 11.82 -12.55
CA GLU A 181 5.64 10.52 -12.01
C GLU A 181 4.95 10.66 -10.64
N LYS A 182 5.46 11.54 -9.77
CA LYS A 182 4.89 11.78 -8.43
C LYS A 182 3.56 12.51 -8.48
N ALA A 183 3.37 13.42 -9.43
CA ALA A 183 2.13 14.20 -9.60
C ALA A 183 0.97 13.39 -10.21
N GLY A 184 1.18 12.10 -10.48
CA GLY A 184 0.13 11.20 -10.96
C GLY A 184 -0.74 10.58 -9.87
N ILE A 185 -0.55 10.94 -8.59
CA ILE A 185 -1.39 10.53 -7.46
C ILE A 185 -2.59 11.44 -7.22
#